data_AF-Q49921-F1
#
_entry.id   AF-Q49921-F1
#
_cell.length_a   1.000
_cell.length_b   1.000
_cell.length_c   1.000
_cell.angle_alpha   90.00
_cell.angle_beta   90.00
_cell.angle_gamma   90.00
#
_symmetry.space_group_name_H-M   'P 1'
#
loop_
_entity.id
_entity.type
_entity.pdbx_description
1 polymer ?
#
loop_
_entity_poly.entity_id
_entity_poly.type
_entity_poly.pdbx_seq_one_letter_code
_entity_poly.pdbx_strand_id
1 'polypeptide(L)'
;MSFLRSTACLAAAVFAIVGPVALDLPTAVPVGHAEPNAGPNAGPATCPYQVSTPPAVDSSEVPQTGNPPMPLAVPPKPVGGAALNSCGIVTAPDTPPVPGDLSAEAWLVADLNSGAVIAARDPHGRHRPASIIKVLLAMASINTLNLNKSVAGTAEDAAAEGTKVGVHEAAHTLSTNYCTGC
;
A
#
# COMPACT_ATOMS: atom_id res chain seq x y z
N MET A 1 -44.43 55.62 2.34
CA MET A 1 -43.64 56.18 3.45
C MET A 1 -42.16 56.16 3.06
N SER A 2 -41.51 57.31 3.17
CA SER A 2 -40.07 57.64 3.07
C SER A 2 -39.27 57.41 1.78
N PHE A 3 -39.23 58.48 1.01
CA PHE A 3 -38.08 59.13 0.36
C PHE A 3 -36.67 58.93 1.00
N LEU A 4 -35.61 58.83 0.16
CA LEU A 4 -34.52 59.83 -0.10
C LEU A 4 -33.24 59.10 -0.65
N ARG A 5 -32.85 59.37 -1.92
CA ARG A 5 -31.63 60.09 -2.37
C ARG A 5 -30.26 59.57 -1.86
N SER A 6 -29.38 59.16 -2.77
CA SER A 6 -28.25 60.01 -3.22
C SER A 6 -27.29 59.30 -4.19
N THR A 7 -26.94 60.06 -5.22
CA THR A 7 -26.02 59.81 -6.32
C THR A 7 -24.55 59.95 -5.96
N ALA A 8 -23.71 59.15 -6.63
CA ALA A 8 -22.40 59.46 -7.25
C ALA A 8 -21.23 59.99 -6.41
N CYS A 9 -20.07 59.33 -6.54
CA CYS A 9 -18.92 59.91 -7.25
C CYS A 9 -17.83 58.85 -7.53
N LEU A 10 -17.46 58.75 -8.81
CA LEU A 10 -16.20 58.18 -9.28
C LEU A 10 -15.01 58.95 -8.68
N ALA A 11 -13.96 58.24 -8.27
CA ALA A 11 -12.60 58.76 -8.32
C ALA A 11 -11.62 57.59 -8.49
N ALA A 12 -11.16 57.40 -9.74
CA ALA A 12 -9.97 56.63 -10.04
C ALA A 12 -8.74 57.47 -9.65
N ALA A 13 -7.81 56.88 -8.90
CA ALA A 13 -6.48 57.46 -8.68
C ALA A 13 -5.43 56.43 -9.09
N VAL A 14 -4.95 56.60 -10.33
CA VAL A 14 -3.72 55.99 -10.85
C VAL A 14 -2.56 56.74 -10.20
N PHE A 15 -1.69 56.03 -9.48
CA PHE A 15 -0.39 56.55 -9.08
C PHE A 15 0.70 55.74 -9.78
N ALA A 16 1.33 56.36 -10.78
CA ALA A 16 2.63 55.97 -11.31
C ALA A 16 3.71 56.66 -10.49
N ILE A 17 4.64 55.89 -9.91
CA ILE A 17 5.90 56.41 -9.38
C ILE A 17 7.05 55.59 -9.98
N VAL A 18 8.01 56.33 -10.51
CA VAL A 18 9.20 55.92 -11.24
C VAL A 18 10.36 55.69 -10.27
N GLY A 19 11.04 54.54 -10.37
CA GLY A 19 12.44 54.27 -9.98
C GLY A 19 12.77 54.17 -8.48
N PRO A 20 13.85 53.46 -8.07
CA PRO A 20 15.09 53.24 -8.83
C PRO A 20 15.47 51.78 -9.08
N VAL A 21 16.26 51.60 -10.14
CA VAL A 21 16.99 50.39 -10.52
C VAL A 21 17.96 50.00 -9.39
N ALA A 22 17.67 48.89 -8.72
CA ALA A 22 18.61 48.24 -7.80
C ALA A 22 19.49 47.27 -8.59
N LEU A 23 20.79 47.36 -8.34
CA LEU A 23 21.84 46.55 -8.94
C LEU A 23 21.61 45.05 -8.71
N ASP A 24 21.55 44.28 -9.80
CA ASP A 24 21.60 42.82 -9.81
C ASP A 24 22.91 42.32 -9.21
N LEU A 25 22.87 41.93 -7.95
CA LEU A 25 23.84 41.03 -7.33
C LEU A 25 23.29 39.60 -7.48
N PRO A 26 24.08 38.61 -7.95
CA PRO A 26 23.66 37.23 -7.92
C PRO A 26 23.68 36.75 -6.47
N THR A 27 22.55 36.87 -5.78
CA THR A 27 22.32 36.12 -4.56
C THR A 27 22.19 34.65 -4.98
N ALA A 28 23.24 33.87 -4.70
CA ALA A 28 23.17 32.42 -4.74
C ALA A 28 22.11 31.99 -3.72
N VAL A 29 20.86 31.86 -4.16
CA VAL A 29 19.82 31.21 -3.39
C VAL A 29 20.31 29.78 -3.21
N PRO A 30 20.60 29.32 -1.97
CA PRO A 30 20.88 27.92 -1.78
C PRO A 30 19.65 27.17 -2.26
N VAL A 31 19.81 26.35 -3.29
CA VAL A 31 18.82 25.34 -3.67
C VAL A 31 18.75 24.39 -2.49
N GLY A 32 17.88 24.70 -1.53
CA GLY A 32 17.51 23.81 -0.47
C GLY A 32 16.92 22.59 -1.12
N HIS A 33 17.73 21.53 -1.24
CA HIS A 33 17.19 20.21 -1.41
C HIS A 33 16.40 19.96 -0.12
N ALA A 34 15.08 20.05 -0.20
CA ALA A 34 14.22 19.51 0.83
C ALA A 34 14.37 17.98 0.76
N GLU A 35 15.51 17.47 1.22
CA GLU A 35 15.59 16.09 1.65
C GLU A 35 14.57 15.97 2.79
N PRO A 36 13.57 15.08 2.68
CA PRO A 36 12.67 14.84 3.80
C PRO A 36 13.54 14.42 4.97
N ASN A 37 13.67 15.29 5.98
CA ASN A 37 14.39 14.95 7.19
C ASN A 37 13.83 13.63 7.72
N ALA A 38 14.73 12.70 8.04
CA ALA A 38 14.42 11.44 8.68
C ALA A 38 13.60 11.72 9.95
N GLY A 39 12.27 11.65 9.83
CA GLY A 39 11.38 11.79 10.95
C GLY A 39 11.55 10.62 11.92
N PRO A 40 10.85 10.63 13.07
CA PRO A 40 10.87 9.55 14.06
C PRO A 40 10.53 8.15 13.50
N ASN A 41 9.99 8.10 12.28
CA ASN A 41 9.57 6.89 11.57
C ASN A 41 10.49 6.51 10.40
N ALA A 42 11.67 7.12 10.30
CA ALA A 42 12.66 6.74 9.31
C ALA A 42 13.10 5.30 9.58
N GLY A 43 12.79 4.41 8.62
CA GLY A 43 13.29 3.04 8.64
C GLY A 43 14.82 2.99 8.52
N PRO A 44 15.43 1.81 8.65
CA PRO A 44 16.86 1.65 8.44
C PRO A 44 17.29 2.19 7.07
N ALA A 45 18.54 2.67 6.97
CA ALA A 45 19.10 3.23 5.73
C ALA A 45 19.06 2.26 4.53
N THR A 46 18.94 0.96 4.81
CA THR A 46 18.78 -0.11 3.82
C THR A 46 17.60 -0.98 4.21
N CYS A 47 16.76 -1.34 3.24
CA CYS A 47 15.60 -2.19 3.48
C CYS A 47 16.03 -3.65 3.68
N PRO A 48 15.88 -4.23 4.88
CA PRO A 48 16.40 -5.56 5.19
C PRO A 48 15.75 -6.66 4.34
N TYR A 49 14.51 -6.44 3.91
CA TYR A 49 13.71 -7.44 3.20
C TYR A 49 13.48 -7.12 1.72
N GLN A 50 14.30 -6.24 1.13
CA GLN A 50 14.13 -5.86 -0.28
C GLN A 50 14.35 -7.03 -1.24
N VAL A 51 15.29 -7.93 -0.91
CA VAL A 51 15.70 -9.05 -1.77
C VAL A 51 15.30 -10.40 -1.17
N SER A 52 15.35 -10.57 0.15
CA SER A 52 15.05 -11.83 0.83
C SER A 52 13.94 -11.65 1.85
N THR A 53 13.15 -12.70 2.07
CA THR A 53 12.19 -12.71 3.17
C THR A 53 12.88 -12.84 4.52
N PRO A 54 12.21 -12.43 5.62
CA PRO A 54 12.61 -12.86 6.96
C PRO A 54 12.76 -14.40 7.05
N PRO A 55 13.52 -14.89 8.04
CA PRO A 55 13.57 -16.32 8.36
C PRO A 55 12.16 -16.91 8.52
N ALA A 56 12.00 -18.18 8.15
CA ALA A 56 10.75 -18.87 8.38
C ALA A 56 10.43 -18.94 9.87
N VAL A 57 9.21 -18.61 10.26
CA VAL A 57 8.73 -18.67 11.65
C VAL A 57 7.97 -19.95 11.95
N ASP A 58 7.44 -20.63 10.93
CA ASP A 58 6.74 -21.92 11.08
C ASP A 58 7.10 -22.93 9.98
N SER A 59 6.59 -24.16 10.10
CA SER A 59 6.86 -25.25 9.16
C SER A 59 6.25 -25.03 7.78
N SER A 60 5.17 -24.25 7.68
CA SER A 60 4.53 -23.91 6.39
C SER A 60 5.42 -23.01 5.55
N GLU A 61 6.35 -22.32 6.19
CA GLU A 61 7.32 -21.42 5.58
C GLU A 61 8.64 -22.11 5.22
N VAL A 62 8.88 -23.33 5.67
CA VAL A 62 10.10 -24.08 5.33
C VAL A 62 9.84 -24.95 4.09
N PRO A 63 10.60 -24.78 2.99
CA PRO A 63 10.48 -25.66 1.84
C PRO A 63 10.71 -27.11 2.24
N GLN A 64 9.69 -27.96 2.04
CA GLN A 64 9.78 -29.39 2.33
C GLN A 64 10.55 -30.16 1.25
N THR A 65 10.90 -29.52 0.12
CA THR A 65 11.56 -30.18 -1.01
C THR A 65 12.60 -29.27 -1.64
N GLY A 66 13.87 -29.72 -1.62
CA GLY A 66 14.98 -29.07 -2.28
C GLY A 66 15.44 -27.76 -1.63
N ASN A 67 16.45 -27.14 -2.24
CA ASN A 67 16.92 -25.80 -1.85
C ASN A 67 15.88 -24.74 -2.26
N PRO A 68 15.74 -23.64 -1.50
CA PRO A 68 14.87 -22.55 -1.90
C PRO A 68 15.29 -21.99 -3.28
N PRO A 69 14.34 -21.59 -4.13
CA PRO A 69 14.66 -20.98 -5.40
C PRO A 69 15.43 -19.67 -5.19
N MET A 70 16.17 -19.23 -6.22
CA MET A 70 16.81 -17.91 -6.20
C MET A 70 15.75 -16.82 -6.02
N PRO A 71 16.03 -15.74 -5.27
CA PRO A 71 15.10 -14.64 -5.11
C PRO A 71 14.74 -14.00 -6.46
N LEU A 72 13.50 -13.51 -6.56
CA LEU A 72 13.07 -12.73 -7.72
C LEU A 72 13.92 -11.47 -7.88
N ALA A 73 14.10 -10.98 -9.10
CA ALA A 73 14.79 -9.71 -9.33
C ALA A 73 14.01 -8.55 -8.68
N VAL A 74 14.73 -7.58 -8.11
CA VAL A 74 14.12 -6.32 -7.63
C VAL A 74 13.92 -5.40 -8.84
N PRO A 75 12.71 -4.88 -9.09
CA PRO A 75 12.51 -3.92 -10.16
C PRO A 75 13.39 -2.68 -9.99
N PRO A 76 14.05 -2.17 -11.06
CA PRO A 76 14.91 -0.98 -10.96
C PRO A 76 14.12 0.30 -10.64
N LYS A 77 12.81 0.30 -10.93
CA LYS A 77 11.87 1.33 -10.53
C LYS A 77 10.82 0.70 -9.62
N PRO A 78 10.59 1.22 -8.40
CA PRO A 78 9.53 0.76 -7.53
C PRO A 78 8.16 0.93 -8.20
N VAL A 79 7.37 -0.13 -8.19
CA VAL A 79 5.99 -0.07 -8.66
C VAL A 79 5.19 0.86 -7.75
N GLY A 80 4.34 1.72 -8.31
CA GLY A 80 3.54 2.68 -7.54
C GLY A 80 4.26 3.98 -7.12
N GLY A 81 5.54 4.17 -7.50
CA GLY A 81 6.24 5.46 -7.36
C GLY A 81 7.45 5.43 -6.40
N ALA A 82 8.33 6.43 -6.53
CA ALA A 82 9.61 6.47 -5.82
C ALA A 82 9.48 6.49 -4.30
N ALA A 83 8.45 7.14 -3.76
CA ALA A 83 8.17 7.19 -2.32
C ALA A 83 7.95 5.80 -1.73
N LEU A 84 7.43 4.83 -2.50
CA LEU A 84 7.18 3.47 -2.03
C LEU A 84 8.46 2.62 -1.93
N ASN A 85 9.64 3.14 -2.29
CA ASN A 85 10.92 2.45 -2.06
C ASN A 85 11.42 2.55 -0.61
N SER A 86 10.61 3.07 0.31
CA SER A 86 10.99 3.28 1.69
C SER A 86 10.72 2.05 2.54
N CYS A 87 11.64 1.73 3.45
CA CYS A 87 11.45 0.73 4.51
C CYS A 87 10.86 1.35 5.78
N GLY A 88 10.79 2.69 5.85
CA GLY A 88 10.11 3.42 6.92
C GLY A 88 8.65 3.68 6.61
N ILE A 89 8.00 4.45 7.49
CA ILE A 89 6.63 4.91 7.24
C ILE A 89 6.65 6.00 6.17
N VAL A 90 5.76 5.88 5.19
CA VAL A 90 5.47 6.89 4.17
C VAL A 90 4.00 7.25 4.20
N THR A 91 3.70 8.53 4.03
CA THR A 91 2.33 9.05 4.06
C THR A 91 2.12 10.05 2.93
N ALA A 92 0.89 10.11 2.43
CA ALA A 92 0.47 11.20 1.53
C ALA A 92 0.52 12.56 2.27
N PRO A 93 0.57 13.68 1.52
CA PRO A 93 0.43 15.01 2.12
C PRO A 93 -0.81 15.12 3.00
N ASP A 94 -0.73 15.92 4.06
CA ASP A 94 -1.83 16.19 5.00
C ASP A 94 -2.41 14.95 5.71
N THR A 95 -1.72 13.80 5.65
CA THR A 95 -2.07 12.62 6.44
C THR A 95 -1.77 12.87 7.92
N PRO A 96 -2.73 12.64 8.84
CA PRO A 96 -2.47 12.71 10.27
C PRO A 96 -1.35 11.75 10.73
N PRO A 97 -0.76 11.96 11.91
CA PRO A 97 0.25 11.04 12.44
C PRO A 97 -0.24 9.59 12.46
N VAL A 98 0.60 8.69 11.95
CA VAL A 98 0.33 7.24 11.99
C VAL A 98 0.44 6.74 13.44
N PRO A 99 -0.45 5.84 13.91
CA PRO A 99 -0.36 5.27 15.26
C PRO A 99 1.02 4.64 15.54
N GLY A 100 1.59 4.96 16.69
CA GLY A 100 2.94 4.52 17.09
C GLY A 100 2.99 3.12 17.70
N ASP A 101 1.84 2.50 17.94
CA ASP A 101 1.67 1.17 18.54
C ASP A 101 1.53 0.04 17.50
N LEU A 102 1.80 0.34 16.22
CA LEU A 102 1.81 -0.65 15.16
C LEU A 102 3.08 -1.50 15.19
N SER A 103 2.93 -2.78 15.56
CA SER A 103 4.03 -3.75 15.57
C SER A 103 4.34 -4.36 14.21
N ALA A 104 3.47 -4.17 13.21
CA ALA A 104 3.69 -4.70 11.86
C ALA A 104 4.94 -4.09 11.20
N GLU A 105 5.84 -4.95 10.73
CA GLU A 105 7.07 -4.55 10.03
C GLU A 105 6.79 -3.99 8.64
N ALA A 106 5.71 -4.46 7.99
CA ALA A 106 5.20 -3.93 6.73
C ALA A 106 3.67 -3.83 6.74
N TRP A 107 3.13 -2.78 6.13
CA TRP A 107 1.69 -2.57 5.97
C TRP A 107 1.39 -1.54 4.88
N LEU A 108 0.16 -1.53 4.36
CA LEU A 108 -0.30 -0.64 3.31
C LEU A 108 -1.76 -0.23 3.56
N VAL A 109 -2.07 1.06 3.42
CA VAL A 109 -3.44 1.59 3.37
C VAL A 109 -3.61 2.28 2.04
N ALA A 110 -4.60 1.82 1.26
CA ALA A 110 -4.92 2.37 -0.05
C ALA A 110 -6.43 2.52 -0.23
N ASP A 111 -6.82 3.51 -1.03
CA ASP A 111 -8.21 3.67 -1.46
C ASP A 111 -8.56 2.63 -2.53
N LEU A 112 -9.61 1.84 -2.29
CA LEU A 112 -9.99 0.72 -3.18
C LEU A 112 -10.53 1.18 -4.55
N ASN A 113 -11.00 2.42 -4.67
CA ASN A 113 -11.59 2.92 -5.92
C ASN A 113 -10.51 3.48 -6.85
N SER A 114 -9.65 4.35 -6.32
CA SER A 114 -8.61 5.05 -7.08
C SER A 114 -7.28 4.30 -7.12
N GLY A 115 -7.04 3.39 -6.17
CA GLY A 115 -5.75 2.74 -5.96
C GLY A 115 -4.69 3.64 -5.32
N ALA A 116 -5.06 4.84 -4.87
CA ALA A 116 -4.12 5.75 -4.23
C ALA A 116 -3.62 5.19 -2.89
N VAL A 117 -2.30 5.10 -2.74
CA VAL A 117 -1.67 4.74 -1.46
C VAL A 117 -1.69 5.95 -0.53
N ILE A 118 -2.36 5.82 0.60
CA ILE A 118 -2.51 6.89 1.61
C ILE A 118 -1.34 6.84 2.59
N ALA A 119 -1.00 5.64 3.05
CA ALA A 119 0.12 5.42 3.93
C ALA A 119 0.67 4.00 3.79
N ALA A 120 1.96 3.81 4.05
CA ALA A 120 2.58 2.50 4.03
C ALA A 120 3.79 2.43 4.96
N ARG A 121 4.22 1.21 5.27
CA ARG A 121 5.54 0.91 5.82
C ARG A 121 6.11 -0.27 5.05
N ASP A 122 7.33 -0.13 4.53
CA ASP A 122 8.02 -1.18 3.76
C ASP A 122 7.12 -1.86 2.70
N PRO A 123 6.41 -1.12 1.82
CA PRO A 123 5.37 -1.68 0.95
C PRO A 123 5.90 -2.64 -0.12
N HIS A 124 7.20 -2.61 -0.40
CA HIS A 124 7.89 -3.53 -1.30
C HIS A 124 8.81 -4.52 -0.57
N GLY A 125 8.76 -4.55 0.77
CA GLY A 125 9.42 -5.57 1.58
C GLY A 125 8.88 -6.95 1.24
N ARG A 126 9.77 -7.92 1.09
CA ARG A 126 9.40 -9.32 0.82
C ARG A 126 9.06 -9.98 2.15
N HIS A 127 7.78 -10.23 2.36
CA HIS A 127 7.28 -10.93 3.54
C HIS A 127 6.54 -12.20 3.12
N ARG A 128 6.52 -13.19 4.02
CA ARG A 128 5.78 -14.43 3.81
C ARG A 128 4.30 -14.14 4.07
N PRO A 129 3.38 -14.42 3.12
CA PRO A 129 2.01 -13.94 3.20
C PRO A 129 1.12 -14.74 4.17
N ALA A 130 1.57 -15.91 4.64
CA ALA A 130 0.72 -16.87 5.32
C ALA A 130 -0.60 -17.07 4.55
N SER A 131 -1.74 -17.14 5.24
CA SER A 131 -3.04 -17.42 4.62
C SER A 131 -3.61 -16.30 3.74
N ILE A 132 -3.08 -15.07 3.75
CA ILE A 132 -3.61 -13.99 2.88
C ILE A 132 -3.37 -14.29 1.39
N ILE A 133 -2.39 -15.14 1.07
CA ILE A 133 -2.13 -15.59 -0.31
C ILE A 133 -3.30 -16.33 -0.96
N LYS A 134 -4.25 -16.85 -0.15
CA LYS A 134 -5.45 -17.54 -0.63
C LYS A 134 -6.32 -16.66 -1.53
N VAL A 135 -6.19 -15.33 -1.46
CA VAL A 135 -6.84 -14.40 -2.39
C VAL A 135 -6.49 -14.72 -3.85
N LEU A 136 -5.24 -15.12 -4.15
CA LEU A 136 -4.85 -15.50 -5.51
C LEU A 136 -5.59 -16.75 -6.00
N LEU A 137 -5.70 -17.77 -5.14
CA LEU A 137 -6.43 -19.00 -5.46
C LEU A 137 -7.94 -18.74 -5.60
N ALA A 138 -8.51 -17.89 -4.75
CA ALA A 138 -9.91 -17.48 -4.84
C ALA A 138 -10.18 -16.77 -6.17
N MET A 139 -9.35 -15.79 -6.55
CA MET A 139 -9.50 -15.08 -7.82
C MET A 139 -9.30 -16.00 -9.03
N ALA A 140 -8.31 -16.89 -9.01
CA ALA A 140 -8.12 -17.88 -10.07
C ALA A 140 -9.37 -18.78 -10.22
N SER A 141 -9.93 -19.25 -9.11
CA SER A 141 -11.14 -20.07 -9.11
C SER A 141 -12.36 -19.31 -9.66
N ILE A 142 -12.60 -18.08 -9.17
CA ILE A 142 -13.72 -17.23 -9.61
C ILE A 142 -13.65 -16.94 -11.11
N ASN A 143 -12.45 -16.68 -11.62
CA ASN A 143 -12.28 -16.29 -13.02
C ASN A 143 -12.34 -17.47 -14.00
N THR A 144 -12.08 -18.69 -13.54
CA THR A 144 -11.88 -19.84 -14.45
C THR A 144 -12.86 -21.00 -14.25
N LEU A 145 -13.54 -21.08 -13.11
CA LEU A 145 -14.43 -22.19 -12.78
C LEU A 145 -15.90 -21.76 -12.81
N ASN A 146 -16.78 -22.70 -13.14
CA ASN A 146 -18.21 -22.53 -12.91
C ASN A 146 -18.47 -22.63 -11.40
N LEU A 147 -18.90 -21.52 -10.79
CA LEU A 147 -19.14 -21.45 -9.35
C LEU A 147 -20.23 -22.40 -8.84
N ASN A 148 -21.14 -22.83 -9.71
CA ASN A 148 -22.20 -23.79 -9.38
C ASN A 148 -21.80 -25.25 -9.70
N LYS A 149 -20.56 -25.48 -10.13
CA LYS A 149 -20.04 -26.84 -10.33
C LYS A 149 -19.77 -27.48 -8.97
N SER A 150 -20.32 -28.66 -8.74
CA SER A 150 -19.95 -29.47 -7.59
C SER A 150 -18.55 -30.06 -7.80
N VAL A 151 -17.73 -29.98 -6.77
CA VAL A 151 -16.42 -30.61 -6.70
C VAL A 151 -16.47 -31.67 -5.60
N ALA A 152 -16.09 -32.90 -5.96
CA ALA A 152 -15.98 -34.00 -5.01
C ALA A 152 -14.72 -33.82 -4.17
N GLY A 153 -14.87 -33.84 -2.84
CA GLY A 153 -13.73 -33.88 -1.93
C GLY A 153 -12.97 -35.20 -1.98
N THR A 154 -11.70 -35.16 -1.59
CA THR A 154 -10.77 -36.29 -1.57
C THR A 154 -10.26 -36.55 -0.14
N ALA A 155 -9.61 -37.70 0.08
CA ALA A 155 -8.92 -37.97 1.34
C ALA A 155 -7.74 -37.01 1.56
N GLU A 156 -7.08 -36.59 0.48
CA GLU A 156 -5.99 -35.63 0.50
C GLU A 156 -6.44 -34.25 0.98
N ASP A 157 -7.63 -33.78 0.57
CA ASP A 157 -8.21 -32.53 1.06
C ASP A 157 -8.43 -32.56 2.58
N ALA A 158 -8.90 -33.70 3.10
CA ALA A 158 -9.10 -33.91 4.53
C ALA A 158 -7.77 -34.02 5.30
N ALA A 159 -6.72 -34.51 4.65
CA ALA A 159 -5.39 -34.69 5.21
C ALA A 159 -4.52 -33.42 5.20
N ALA A 160 -4.92 -32.35 4.48
CA ALA A 160 -4.19 -31.09 4.42
C ALA A 160 -3.93 -30.51 5.83
N GLU A 161 -2.76 -29.94 6.08
CA GLU A 161 -2.44 -29.34 7.38
C GLU A 161 -3.21 -28.04 7.66
N GLY A 162 -3.20 -27.59 8.92
CA GLY A 162 -3.84 -26.33 9.32
C GLY A 162 -5.37 -26.38 9.40
N THR A 163 -5.98 -25.20 9.37
CA THR A 163 -7.44 -25.01 9.52
C THR A 163 -8.21 -25.64 8.37
N LYS A 164 -9.23 -26.43 8.71
CA LYS A 164 -10.09 -27.17 7.77
C LYS A 164 -11.56 -26.82 7.98
N VAL A 165 -12.34 -27.00 6.92
CA VAL A 165 -13.79 -26.76 6.86
C VAL A 165 -14.62 -28.04 6.66
N GLY A 166 -13.97 -29.20 6.67
CA GLY A 166 -14.66 -30.49 6.53
C GLY A 166 -14.87 -30.97 5.09
N VAL A 167 -13.99 -30.63 4.14
CA VAL A 167 -13.98 -31.30 2.82
C VAL A 167 -13.39 -32.70 2.98
N HIS A 168 -14.11 -33.73 2.52
CA HIS A 168 -13.72 -35.14 2.63
C HIS A 168 -14.35 -35.96 1.49
N GLU A 169 -13.98 -37.24 1.39
CA GLU A 169 -14.60 -38.17 0.43
C GLU A 169 -16.13 -38.18 0.57
N ALA A 170 -16.83 -38.26 -0.56
CA ALA A 170 -18.29 -38.14 -0.66
C ALA A 170 -18.90 -36.78 -0.29
N ALA A 171 -18.10 -35.79 0.17
CA ALA A 171 -18.57 -34.42 0.27
C ALA A 171 -18.67 -33.78 -1.12
N HIS A 172 -19.88 -33.35 -1.51
CA HIS A 172 -20.11 -32.53 -2.68
C HIS A 172 -20.15 -31.06 -2.26
N THR A 173 -19.08 -30.32 -2.54
CA THR A 173 -19.05 -28.86 -2.25
C THR A 173 -19.35 -28.09 -3.53
N LEU A 174 -20.17 -27.04 -3.43
CA LEU A 174 -20.33 -26.05 -4.50
C LEU A 174 -19.43 -24.87 -4.17
N SER A 175 -18.83 -24.22 -5.18
CA SER A 175 -17.98 -23.04 -4.94
C SER A 175 -18.73 -21.89 -4.26
N THR A 176 -20.06 -21.91 -4.25
CA THR A 176 -20.95 -20.92 -3.60
C THR A 176 -21.66 -21.43 -2.35
N ASN A 177 -21.70 -22.74 -2.09
CA ASN A 177 -22.33 -23.30 -0.88
C ASN A 177 -21.27 -23.98 -0.02
N TYR A 178 -20.46 -23.14 0.64
CA TYR A 178 -19.43 -23.58 1.59
C TYR A 178 -19.92 -23.63 3.05
N CYS A 179 -21.21 -23.34 3.29
CA CYS A 179 -21.82 -23.39 4.62
C CYS A 179 -23.28 -23.86 4.53
N THR A 180 -23.50 -25.16 4.42
CA THR A 180 -24.81 -25.77 4.76
C THR A 180 -24.56 -27.01 5.60
N GLY A 181 -24.31 -26.82 6.89
CA GLY A 181 -24.20 -27.92 7.86
C GLY A 181 -23.12 -27.70 8.93
N CYS A 182 -23.33 -26.69 9.79
CA CYS A 182 -22.83 -26.75 11.17
C CYS A 182 -23.98 -27.27 12.06
#